data_AF-A0A6J4Q1Z9-F1
#
_entry.id   AF-A0A6J4Q1Z9-F1
#
_cell.length_a   1.000
_cell.length_b   1.000
_cell.length_c   1.000
_cell.angle_alpha   90.00
_cell.angle_beta   90.00
_cell.angle_gamma   90.00
#
_symmetry.space_group_name_H-M   'P 1'
#
loop_
_entity.id
_entity.type
_entity.pdbx_description
1 polymer ?
#
loop_
_entity_poly.entity_id
_entity_poly.type
_entity_poly.pdbx_seq_one_letter_code
_entity_poly.pdbx_strand_id
1 'polypeptide(L)'
;HTRPRAIIAAVFFGASGSAVWLIALGAWLATRLNATDALVSLRDAGDAVFTGLGVVLALSSVAALVATMGINAYGAMLTTVTAIDAVKKVEPTRRLRVVTILALAVLWVVVSLSISAGAVDVLFAALIMMLYLLSPWTAVNLIDYFFVRHGRYAITELFVPGGLYGTWAWRGITAFLVGLAASVPFWVLPGLWTAPLGDVLQGIDIAWLVGLLVSGVVYYLLSRSLDVEAEEDEIRASERELEGDPAGAPSV
;
A
#
# COMPACT_ATOMS: atom_id res chain seq x y z
N HIS A 1 5.40 -24.86 -14.47
CA HIS A 1 6.17 -24.09 -13.47
C HIS A 1 6.73 -22.82 -14.09
N THR A 2 6.12 -21.66 -13.84
CA THR A 2 6.68 -20.35 -14.19
C THR A 2 7.83 -20.02 -13.24
N ARG A 3 8.96 -19.53 -13.78
CA ARG A 3 10.11 -19.15 -12.96
C ARG A 3 9.76 -17.88 -12.16
N PRO A 4 10.00 -17.81 -10.83
CA PRO A 4 9.66 -16.64 -10.01
C PRO A 4 10.24 -15.32 -10.56
N ARG A 5 11.46 -15.36 -11.12
CA ARG A 5 12.12 -14.21 -11.74
C ARG A 5 11.35 -13.62 -12.93
N ALA A 6 10.68 -14.47 -13.71
CA ALA A 6 9.90 -14.03 -14.86
C ALA A 6 8.62 -13.31 -14.41
N ILE A 7 8.00 -13.77 -13.33
CA ILE A 7 6.83 -13.12 -12.72
C ILE A 7 7.23 -11.75 -12.16
N ILE A 8 8.32 -11.69 -11.39
CA ILE A 8 8.83 -10.43 -10.83
C ILE A 8 9.14 -9.43 -11.95
N ALA A 9 9.84 -9.86 -13.00
CA ALA A 9 10.17 -8.99 -14.13
C ALA A 9 8.91 -8.50 -14.85
N ALA A 10 7.95 -9.38 -15.14
CA ALA A 10 6.71 -9.01 -15.81
C ALA A 10 5.91 -7.98 -15.00
N VAL A 11 5.78 -8.16 -13.69
CA VAL A 11 5.10 -7.22 -12.80
C VAL A 11 5.86 -5.89 -12.74
N PHE A 12 7.19 -5.93 -12.55
CA PHE A 12 8.01 -4.73 -12.45
C PHE A 12 7.96 -3.87 -13.71
N PHE A 13 8.16 -4.47 -14.89
CA PHE A 13 8.13 -3.73 -16.15
C PHE A 13 6.72 -3.33 -16.56
N GLY A 14 5.71 -4.15 -16.26
CA GLY A 14 4.31 -3.79 -16.50
C GLY A 14 3.86 -2.59 -15.68
N ALA A 15 4.14 -2.59 -14.37
CA ALA A 15 3.76 -1.50 -13.46
C ALA A 15 4.60 -0.24 -13.68
N SER A 16 5.92 -0.38 -13.82
CA SER A 16 6.80 0.78 -14.03
C SER A 16 6.61 1.38 -15.42
N GLY A 17 6.45 0.53 -16.43
CA GLY A 17 6.22 0.97 -17.81
C GLY A 17 4.98 1.83 -17.94
N SER A 18 3.86 1.39 -17.34
CA SER A 18 2.60 2.15 -17.36
C SER A 18 2.72 3.51 -16.67
N ALA A 19 3.38 3.57 -15.52
CA ALA A 19 3.61 4.82 -14.80
C ALA A 19 4.51 5.78 -15.59
N VAL A 20 5.63 5.29 -16.15
CA VAL A 20 6.62 6.12 -16.84
C VAL A 20 6.02 6.84 -18.03
N TRP A 21 5.27 6.14 -18.90
CA TRP A 21 4.72 6.81 -20.10
C TRP A 21 3.60 7.80 -19.74
N LEU A 22 2.76 7.49 -18.73
CA LEU A 22 1.69 8.39 -18.28
C LEU A 22 2.25 9.66 -17.64
N ILE A 23 3.29 9.53 -16.81
CA ILE A 23 3.97 10.69 -16.20
C ILE A 23 4.62 11.56 -17.28
N ALA A 24 5.31 10.94 -18.25
CA ALA A 24 5.92 11.65 -19.35
C ALA A 24 4.89 12.41 -20.20
N LEU A 25 3.76 11.77 -20.51
CA LEU A 25 2.65 12.40 -21.23
C LEU A 25 2.04 13.57 -20.44
N GLY A 26 1.77 13.37 -19.14
CA GLY A 26 1.23 14.39 -18.26
C GLY A 26 2.14 15.61 -18.15
N ALA A 27 3.45 15.39 -17.99
CA ALA A 27 4.45 16.46 -17.96
C ALA A 27 4.53 17.22 -19.29
N TRP A 28 4.45 16.51 -20.42
CA TRP A 28 4.43 17.14 -21.74
C TRP A 28 3.18 17.99 -21.95
N LEU A 29 1.99 17.51 -21.56
CA LEU A 29 0.75 18.28 -21.62
C LEU A 29 0.79 19.52 -20.72
N ALA A 30 1.26 19.37 -19.48
CA ALA A 30 1.35 20.48 -18.53
C ALA A 30 2.27 21.60 -19.04
N THR A 31 3.42 21.26 -19.64
CA THR A 31 4.37 22.23 -20.18
C THR A 31 3.91 22.89 -21.48
N ARG A 32 3.14 22.18 -22.32
CA ARG A 32 2.69 22.70 -23.63
C ARG A 32 1.39 23.48 -23.57
N LEU A 33 0.44 23.04 -22.73
CA LEU A 33 -0.89 23.64 -22.63
C LEU A 33 -0.99 24.63 -21.46
N ASN A 34 0.06 24.74 -20.64
CA ASN A 34 0.14 25.63 -19.48
C ASN A 34 -1.07 25.50 -18.54
N ALA A 35 -1.69 24.32 -18.56
CA ALA A 35 -2.98 24.06 -17.96
C ALA A 35 -2.76 23.44 -16.58
N THR A 36 -3.43 24.04 -15.58
CA THR A 36 -3.38 23.61 -14.18
C THR A 36 -4.37 22.49 -13.88
N ASP A 37 -5.27 22.18 -14.81
CA ASP A 37 -6.30 21.16 -14.68
C ASP A 37 -6.10 20.05 -15.73
N ALA A 38 -5.94 18.81 -15.26
CA ALA A 38 -5.68 17.64 -16.10
C ALA A 38 -6.85 17.33 -17.05
N LEU A 39 -8.10 17.58 -16.64
CA LEU A 39 -9.27 17.26 -17.46
C LEU A 39 -9.43 18.27 -18.61
N VAL A 40 -9.17 19.55 -18.33
CA VAL A 40 -9.16 20.60 -19.35
C VAL A 40 -8.02 20.36 -20.33
N SER A 41 -6.82 20.04 -19.84
CA SER A 41 -5.66 19.70 -20.68
C SER A 41 -5.95 18.54 -21.63
N LEU A 42 -6.61 17.50 -21.13
CA LEU A 42 -6.94 16.32 -21.93
C LEU A 42 -7.99 16.63 -22.99
N ARG A 43 -8.99 17.44 -22.66
CA ARG A 43 -10.00 17.89 -23.61
C ARG A 43 -9.35 18.71 -24.73
N ASP A 44 -8.55 19.71 -24.38
CA ASP A 44 -7.92 20.61 -25.35
C ASP A 44 -6.94 19.85 -26.25
N ALA A 45 -6.18 18.91 -25.68
CA ALA A 45 -5.32 18.01 -26.46
C ALA A 45 -6.11 17.13 -27.44
N GLY A 46 -7.28 16.62 -27.01
CA GLY A 46 -8.15 15.83 -27.86
C GLY A 46 -8.74 16.63 -29.03
N ASP A 47 -9.28 17.82 -28.72
CA ASP A 47 -9.87 18.71 -29.73
C ASP A 47 -8.84 19.24 -30.74
N ALA A 48 -7.56 19.32 -30.35
CA ALA A 48 -6.45 19.65 -31.25
C ALA A 48 -6.13 18.57 -32.29
N VAL A 49 -6.49 17.30 -32.04
CA VAL A 49 -6.30 16.20 -32.99
C VAL A 49 -7.52 16.08 -33.92
N PHE A 50 -8.72 16.06 -33.34
CA PHE A 50 -9.98 16.05 -34.06
C PHE A 50 -11.05 16.83 -33.29
N THR A 51 -11.75 17.74 -33.97
CA THR A 51 -12.83 18.52 -33.36
C THR A 51 -13.91 17.58 -32.80
N GLY A 52 -14.14 17.62 -31.48
CA GLY A 52 -15.12 16.77 -30.78
C GLY A 52 -14.54 15.54 -30.09
N LEU A 53 -13.28 15.17 -30.39
CA LEU A 53 -12.58 14.08 -29.68
C LEU A 53 -12.31 14.46 -28.22
N GLY A 54 -12.09 15.74 -27.91
CA GLY A 54 -11.84 16.22 -26.56
C GLY A 54 -12.99 15.93 -25.60
N VAL A 55 -14.24 16.08 -26.06
CA VAL A 55 -15.43 15.75 -25.26
C VAL A 55 -15.51 14.26 -24.98
N VAL A 56 -15.25 13.40 -25.98
CA VAL A 56 -15.25 11.95 -25.81
C VAL A 56 -14.18 11.51 -24.81
N LEU A 57 -12.97 12.07 -24.91
CA LEU A 57 -11.86 11.79 -24.00
C LEU A 57 -12.12 12.29 -22.58
N ALA A 58 -12.75 13.45 -22.42
CA ALA A 58 -13.14 13.97 -21.11
C ALA A 58 -14.19 13.06 -20.45
N LEU A 59 -15.25 12.68 -21.18
CA LEU A 59 -16.30 11.80 -20.66
C LEU A 59 -15.77 10.41 -20.31
N SER A 60 -14.90 9.83 -21.16
CA SER A 60 -14.29 8.53 -20.87
C SER A 60 -13.36 8.59 -19.65
N SER A 61 -12.64 9.70 -19.46
CA SER A 61 -11.79 9.92 -18.29
C SER A 61 -12.59 10.07 -17.01
N VAL A 62 -13.71 10.80 -17.05
CA VAL A 62 -14.64 10.87 -15.91
C VAL A 62 -15.18 9.48 -15.57
N ALA A 63 -15.59 8.69 -16.56
CA ALA A 63 -16.04 7.32 -16.32
C ALA A 63 -14.94 6.43 -15.71
N ALA A 64 -13.69 6.55 -16.19
CA ALA A 64 -12.54 5.84 -15.65
C ALA A 64 -12.21 6.28 -14.21
N LEU A 65 -12.30 7.58 -13.91
CA LEU A 65 -12.11 8.12 -12.56
C LEU A 65 -13.18 7.59 -11.60
N VAL A 66 -14.45 7.57 -12.02
CA VAL A 66 -15.56 7.01 -11.23
C VAL A 66 -15.32 5.52 -10.94
N ALA A 67 -14.91 4.75 -11.95
CA ALA A 67 -14.59 3.33 -11.76
C ALA A 67 -13.42 3.15 -10.77
N THR A 68 -12.36 3.95 -10.90
CA THR A 68 -11.18 3.91 -10.01
C THR A 68 -11.56 4.26 -8.57
N MET A 69 -12.39 5.30 -8.38
CA MET A 69 -12.91 5.67 -7.06
C MET A 69 -13.79 4.56 -6.47
N GLY A 70 -14.56 3.85 -7.29
CA GLY A 70 -15.32 2.68 -6.85
C GLY A 70 -14.44 1.57 -6.29
N ILE A 71 -13.32 1.27 -6.96
CA ILE A 71 -12.33 0.29 -6.49
C ILE A 71 -11.68 0.75 -5.18
N ASN A 72 -11.31 2.02 -5.07
CA ASN A 72 -10.72 2.57 -3.85
C ASN A 72 -11.70 2.54 -2.67
N ALA A 73 -12.98 2.89 -2.90
CA ALA A 73 -14.05 2.81 -1.89
C ALA A 73 -14.27 1.37 -1.43
N TYR A 74 -14.26 0.41 -2.36
CA TYR A 74 -14.36 -0.99 -2.03
C TYR A 74 -13.18 -1.50 -1.20
N GLY A 75 -11.95 -1.15 -1.60
CA GLY A 75 -10.73 -1.50 -0.85
C GLY A 75 -10.75 -0.93 0.57
N ALA A 76 -11.08 0.36 0.71
CA ALA A 76 -11.17 1.02 2.02
C ALA A 76 -12.26 0.39 2.91
N MET A 77 -13.41 0.01 2.33
CA MET A 77 -14.45 -0.71 3.05
C MET A 77 -13.96 -2.07 3.53
N LEU A 78 -13.30 -2.84 2.66
CA LEU A 78 -12.77 -4.16 3.02
C LEU A 78 -11.76 -4.03 4.18
N THR A 79 -10.78 -3.13 4.07
CA THR A 79 -9.81 -2.90 5.14
C THR A 79 -10.49 -2.47 6.44
N THR A 80 -11.49 -1.58 6.39
CA THR A 80 -12.21 -1.11 7.58
C THR A 80 -12.99 -2.24 8.24
N VAL A 81 -13.74 -3.03 7.47
CA VAL A 81 -14.53 -4.15 7.99
C VAL A 81 -13.61 -5.23 8.56
N THR A 82 -12.51 -5.57 7.88
CA THR A 82 -11.51 -6.53 8.38
C THR A 82 -10.85 -6.04 9.66
N ALA A 83 -10.54 -4.75 9.78
CA ALA A 83 -9.98 -4.18 11.01
C ALA A 83 -10.97 -4.25 12.19
N ILE A 84 -12.26 -4.02 11.94
CA ILE A 84 -13.31 -4.17 12.96
C ILE A 84 -13.47 -5.65 13.33
N ASP A 85 -13.50 -6.54 12.35
CA ASP A 85 -13.64 -8.00 12.53
C ASP A 85 -12.51 -8.59 13.39
N ALA A 86 -11.29 -8.07 13.23
CA ALA A 86 -10.13 -8.47 14.03
C ALA A 86 -10.29 -8.18 15.54
N VAL A 87 -11.08 -7.17 15.91
CA VAL A 87 -11.35 -6.82 17.32
C VAL A 87 -12.65 -7.45 17.81
N LYS A 88 -13.66 -7.51 16.94
CA LYS A 88 -14.98 -8.05 17.24
C LYS A 88 -15.53 -8.71 15.99
N LYS A 89 -15.83 -10.01 16.06
CA LYS A 89 -16.45 -10.74 14.95
C LYS A 89 -17.66 -9.99 14.38
N VAL A 90 -17.63 -9.68 13.09
CA VAL A 90 -18.69 -8.99 12.37
C VAL A 90 -19.13 -9.85 11.19
N GLU A 91 -20.42 -10.13 11.11
CA GLU A 91 -20.97 -10.79 9.93
C GLU A 91 -20.95 -9.83 8.72
N PRO A 92 -20.26 -10.19 7.62
CA PRO A 92 -20.11 -9.31 6.46
C PRO A 92 -21.40 -9.25 5.63
N THR A 93 -22.38 -8.49 6.10
CA THR A 93 -23.67 -8.29 5.42
C THR A 93 -23.58 -7.21 4.32
N ARG A 94 -24.47 -7.28 3.31
CA ARG A 94 -24.57 -6.25 2.25
C ARG A 94 -24.83 -4.85 2.81
N ARG A 95 -25.63 -4.76 3.87
CA ARG A 95 -25.96 -3.48 4.53
C ARG A 95 -24.72 -2.84 5.13
N LEU A 96 -23.89 -3.61 5.84
CA LEU A 96 -22.64 -3.12 6.41
C LEU A 96 -21.73 -2.54 5.32
N ARG A 97 -21.52 -3.28 4.24
CA ARG A 97 -20.68 -2.84 3.11
C ARG A 97 -21.13 -1.50 2.54
N VAL A 98 -22.44 -1.34 2.26
CA VAL A 98 -23.01 -0.11 1.70
C VAL A 98 -22.87 1.05 2.68
N VAL A 99 -23.18 0.84 3.96
CA VAL A 99 -23.07 1.89 4.99
C VAL A 99 -21.63 2.36 5.15
N THR A 100 -20.66 1.43 5.22
CA THR A 100 -19.24 1.78 5.34
C THR A 100 -18.76 2.56 4.11
N ILE A 101 -19.14 2.15 2.89
CA ILE A 101 -18.80 2.88 1.66
C ILE A 101 -19.36 4.30 1.69
N LEU A 102 -20.64 4.47 2.03
CA LEU A 102 -21.27 5.79 2.09
C LEU A 102 -20.64 6.68 3.16
N ALA A 103 -20.34 6.12 4.34
CA ALA A 103 -19.68 6.85 5.41
C ALA A 103 -18.28 7.35 5.00
N LEU A 104 -17.49 6.48 4.36
CA LEU A 104 -16.16 6.85 3.84
C LEU A 104 -16.25 7.88 2.71
N ALA A 105 -17.24 7.76 1.82
CA ALA A 105 -17.46 8.72 0.74
C ALA A 105 -17.82 10.11 1.30
N VAL A 106 -18.71 10.18 2.30
CA VAL A 106 -19.03 11.45 2.99
C VAL A 106 -17.78 12.02 3.65
N LEU A 107 -16.99 11.20 4.35
CA LEU A 107 -15.74 11.64 4.98
C LEU A 107 -14.77 12.24 3.95
N TRP A 108 -14.57 11.57 2.81
CA TRP A 108 -13.70 12.06 1.75
C TRP A 108 -14.20 13.36 1.13
N VAL A 109 -15.51 13.52 0.92
CA VAL A 109 -16.09 14.78 0.44
C VAL A 109 -15.86 15.90 1.45
N VAL A 110 -16.08 15.64 2.75
CA VAL A 110 -15.84 16.63 3.81
C VAL A 110 -14.37 17.05 3.87
N VAL A 111 -13.44 16.11 3.80
CA VAL A 111 -11.99 16.40 3.78
C VAL A 111 -11.59 17.13 2.49
N SER A 112 -12.15 16.73 1.35
CA SER A 112 -11.87 17.39 0.07
C SER A 112 -12.34 18.85 0.08
N LEU A 113 -13.54 19.12 0.60
CA LEU A 113 -14.09 20.47 0.69
C LEU A 113 -13.40 21.35 1.75
N SER A 114 -12.75 20.77 2.76
CA SER A 114 -12.02 21.55 3.77
C SER A 114 -10.66 22.04 3.26
N ILE A 115 -10.08 21.40 2.26
CA ILE A 115 -8.81 21.80 1.63
C ILE A 115 -9.08 22.91 0.60
N SER A 116 -8.97 24.16 1.02
CA SER A 116 -9.36 25.34 0.23
C SER A 116 -8.22 25.98 -0.58
N ALA A 117 -6.96 25.68 -0.24
CA ALA A 117 -5.77 26.12 -0.98
C ALA A 117 -4.64 25.10 -0.82
N GLY A 118 -3.77 24.98 -1.83
CA GLY A 118 -2.61 24.07 -1.77
C GLY A 118 -2.96 22.58 -1.84
N ALA A 119 -4.08 22.20 -2.48
CA ALA A 119 -4.49 20.79 -2.58
C ALA A 119 -3.39 19.89 -3.18
N VAL A 120 -2.59 20.42 -4.09
CA VAL A 120 -1.42 19.74 -4.68
C VAL A 120 -0.34 19.50 -3.62
N ASP A 121 -0.01 20.50 -2.79
CA ASP A 121 0.99 20.36 -1.73
C ASP A 121 0.52 19.39 -0.64
N VAL A 122 -0.75 19.46 -0.25
CA VAL A 122 -1.38 18.51 0.68
C VAL A 122 -1.36 17.09 0.11
N LEU A 123 -1.65 16.93 -1.19
CA LEU A 123 -1.56 15.65 -1.87
C LEU A 123 -0.12 15.11 -1.84
N PHE A 124 0.88 15.92 -2.22
CA PHE A 124 2.28 15.50 -2.18
C PHE A 124 2.75 15.14 -0.77
N ALA A 125 2.40 15.95 0.23
CA ALA A 125 2.70 15.65 1.62
C ALA A 125 2.05 14.35 2.09
N ALA A 126 0.80 14.08 1.69
CA ALA A 126 0.12 12.82 2.00
C ALA A 126 0.80 11.61 1.33
N LEU A 127 1.23 11.74 0.07
CA LEU A 127 1.96 10.69 -0.65
C LEU A 127 3.33 10.40 -0.01
N ILE A 128 4.06 11.44 0.40
CA ILE A 128 5.35 11.31 1.09
C ILE A 128 5.15 10.69 2.48
N MET A 129 4.12 11.10 3.22
CA MET A 129 3.78 10.48 4.50
C MET A 129 3.46 8.99 4.34
N MET A 130 2.70 8.64 3.29
CA MET A 130 2.43 7.25 2.95
C MET A 130 3.73 6.50 2.62
N LEU A 131 4.67 7.11 1.90
CA LEU A 131 5.99 6.52 1.64
C LEU A 131 6.76 6.25 2.94
N TYR A 132 6.75 7.19 3.90
CA TYR A 132 7.42 7.03 5.18
C TYR A 132 6.80 5.94 6.06
N LEU A 133 5.49 5.70 5.93
CA LEU A 133 4.80 4.60 6.61
C LEU A 133 5.00 3.26 5.90
N LEU A 134 4.95 3.23 4.57
CA LEU A 134 5.08 1.99 3.80
C LEU A 134 6.51 1.47 3.78
N SER A 135 7.51 2.35 3.78
CA SER A 135 8.93 1.95 3.76
C SER A 135 9.33 0.99 4.89
N PRO A 136 9.14 1.33 6.19
CA PRO A 136 9.46 0.42 7.29
C PRO A 136 8.58 -0.83 7.29
N TRP A 137 7.31 -0.72 6.87
CA TRP A 137 6.40 -1.87 6.74
C TRP A 137 6.91 -2.87 5.69
N THR A 138 7.32 -2.39 4.51
CA THR A 138 7.90 -3.22 3.46
C THR A 138 9.22 -3.84 3.93
N ALA A 139 10.05 -3.12 4.66
CA ALA A 139 11.31 -3.63 5.18
C ALA A 139 11.12 -4.83 6.11
N VAL A 140 10.22 -4.71 7.09
CA VAL A 140 9.90 -5.81 8.02
C VAL A 140 9.42 -7.04 7.26
N ASN A 141 8.47 -6.87 6.34
CA ASN A 141 7.93 -7.98 5.55
C ASN A 141 8.98 -8.61 4.64
N LEU A 142 9.86 -7.81 4.03
CA LEU A 142 10.90 -8.31 3.13
C LEU A 142 11.95 -9.12 3.89
N ILE A 143 12.38 -8.62 5.05
CA ILE A 143 13.33 -9.35 5.91
C ILE A 143 12.69 -10.62 6.44
N ASP A 144 11.43 -10.57 6.88
CA ASP A 144 10.70 -11.76 7.32
C ASP A 144 10.63 -12.82 6.23
N TYR A 145 10.17 -12.43 5.03
CA TYR A 145 9.97 -13.35 3.93
C TYR A 145 11.28 -13.92 3.38
N PHE A 146 12.30 -13.10 3.13
CA PHE A 146 13.50 -13.53 2.44
C PHE A 146 14.63 -14.03 3.36
N PHE A 147 14.78 -13.47 4.55
CA PHE A 147 15.91 -13.77 5.44
C PHE A 147 15.56 -14.59 6.67
N VAL A 148 14.32 -14.49 7.19
CA VAL A 148 13.90 -15.23 8.39
C VAL A 148 13.22 -16.53 7.98
N ARG A 149 12.06 -16.45 7.34
CA ARG A 149 11.17 -17.59 7.07
C ARG A 149 11.33 -18.18 5.67
N HIS A 150 12.10 -17.53 4.79
CA HIS A 150 12.43 -18.01 3.44
C HIS A 150 11.19 -18.41 2.61
N GLY A 151 10.08 -17.68 2.79
CA GLY A 151 8.82 -17.92 2.10
C GLY A 151 7.98 -19.10 2.60
N ARG A 152 8.37 -19.76 3.70
CA ARG A 152 7.64 -20.89 4.29
C ARG A 152 6.81 -20.42 5.49
N TYR A 153 5.49 -20.61 5.41
CA TYR A 153 4.53 -20.17 6.42
C TYR A 153 3.46 -21.24 6.61
N ALA A 154 3.11 -21.52 7.87
CA ALA A 154 1.90 -22.24 8.23
C ALA A 154 0.70 -21.30 8.02
N ILE A 155 -0.06 -21.47 6.94
CA ILE A 155 -1.15 -20.55 6.55
C ILE A 155 -2.36 -20.73 7.47
N THR A 156 -2.62 -21.96 7.92
CA THR A 156 -3.74 -22.31 8.80
C THR A 156 -3.61 -21.62 10.17
N GLU A 157 -2.38 -21.51 10.68
CA GLU A 157 -2.05 -20.84 11.94
C GLU A 157 -2.15 -19.29 11.89
N LEU A 158 -2.24 -18.68 10.70
CA LEU A 158 -2.35 -17.22 10.58
C LEU A 158 -3.65 -16.66 11.19
N PHE A 159 -4.69 -17.49 11.27
CA PHE A 159 -6.02 -17.08 11.76
C PHE A 159 -6.33 -17.60 13.17
N VAL A 160 -5.40 -18.32 13.80
CA VAL A 160 -5.59 -18.92 15.13
C VAL A 160 -5.17 -17.92 16.22
N PRO A 161 -6.10 -17.44 17.07
CA PRO A 161 -5.75 -16.51 18.14
C PRO A 161 -4.78 -17.16 19.14
N GLY A 162 -3.58 -16.60 19.27
CA GLY A 162 -2.57 -17.13 20.19
C GLY A 162 -1.86 -18.39 19.69
N GLY A 163 -2.04 -18.76 18.41
CA GLY A 163 -1.31 -19.83 17.75
C GLY A 163 0.16 -19.48 17.50
N LEU A 164 0.78 -20.14 16.52
CA LEU A 164 2.22 -20.08 16.23
C LEU A 164 2.78 -18.64 16.16
N TYR A 165 2.05 -17.73 15.52
CA TYR A 165 2.48 -16.35 15.31
C TYR A 165 2.12 -15.39 16.47
N GLY A 166 1.35 -15.88 17.45
CA GLY A 166 0.77 -15.08 18.51
C GLY A 166 -0.26 -14.06 18.03
N THR A 167 -0.92 -13.37 18.97
CA THR A 167 -1.91 -12.34 18.63
C THR A 167 -1.26 -11.02 18.19
N TRP A 168 -0.05 -10.73 18.69
CA TRP A 168 0.68 -9.51 18.40
C TRP A 168 2.10 -9.83 17.97
N ALA A 169 2.44 -9.51 16.72
CA ALA A 169 3.79 -9.60 16.19
C ALA A 169 4.68 -8.48 16.76
N TRP A 170 4.93 -8.50 18.07
CA TRP A 170 5.62 -7.42 18.80
C TRP A 170 6.99 -7.10 18.19
N ARG A 171 7.70 -8.12 17.66
CA ARG A 171 8.99 -7.95 16.97
C ARG A 171 8.85 -7.06 15.73
N GLY A 172 7.84 -7.35 14.90
CA GLY A 172 7.52 -6.57 13.71
C GLY A 172 7.05 -5.16 14.04
N ILE A 173 6.16 -5.02 15.02
CA ILE A 173 5.65 -3.72 15.49
C ILE A 173 6.79 -2.86 16.05
N THR A 174 7.66 -3.44 16.87
CA THR A 174 8.81 -2.72 17.45
C THR A 174 9.76 -2.28 16.35
N ALA A 175 10.10 -3.16 15.41
CA ALA A 175 10.97 -2.82 14.28
C ALA A 175 10.38 -1.71 13.39
N PHE A 176 9.06 -1.76 13.14
CA PHE A 176 8.33 -0.73 12.42
C PHE A 176 8.40 0.62 13.15
N LEU A 177 8.06 0.65 14.45
CA LEU A 177 8.06 1.88 15.24
C LEU A 177 9.46 2.47 15.40
N VAL A 178 10.49 1.64 15.58
CA VAL A 178 11.88 2.09 15.70
C VAL A 178 12.38 2.67 14.38
N GLY A 179 12.12 2.02 13.24
CA GLY A 179 12.51 2.59 11.95
C GLY A 179 11.72 3.84 11.59
N LEU A 180 10.43 3.90 11.92
CA LEU A 180 9.64 5.12 11.78
C LEU A 180 10.24 6.26 12.60
N ALA A 181 10.49 6.04 13.89
CA ALA A 181 11.10 7.03 14.78
C ALA A 181 12.50 7.46 14.30
N ALA A 182 13.31 6.54 13.79
CA ALA A 182 14.63 6.84 13.24
C ALA A 182 14.55 7.64 11.92
N SER A 183 13.46 7.51 11.16
CA SER A 183 13.25 8.28 9.93
C SER A 183 12.79 9.72 10.19
N VAL A 184 12.09 10.00 11.30
CA VAL A 184 11.51 11.32 11.64
C VAL A 184 12.50 12.48 11.50
N PRO A 185 13.77 12.38 11.96
CA PRO A 185 14.72 13.48 11.85
C PRO A 185 15.10 13.85 10.40
N PHE A 186 14.80 12.98 9.44
CA PHE A 186 15.10 13.14 8.01
C PHE A 186 13.87 13.49 7.17
N TRP A 187 12.69 13.63 7.77
CA TRP A 187 11.46 13.89 7.03
C TRP A 187 11.49 15.24 6.31
N VAL A 188 11.07 15.22 5.04
CA VAL A 188 10.93 16.40 4.19
C VAL A 188 9.50 16.41 3.65
N LEU A 189 8.62 17.19 4.28
CA LEU A 189 7.24 17.39 3.84
C LEU A 189 7.12 18.75 3.14
N PRO A 190 7.04 18.78 1.80
CA PRO A 190 6.95 20.01 1.03
C PRO A 190 5.81 20.90 1.53
N GLY A 191 6.10 22.19 1.76
CA GLY A 191 5.10 23.19 2.16
C GLY A 191 4.55 23.03 3.59
N LEU A 192 4.91 21.99 4.33
CA LEU A 192 4.42 21.74 5.70
C LEU A 192 5.55 21.80 6.73
N TRP A 193 6.54 20.93 6.60
CA TRP A 193 7.58 20.77 7.62
C TRP A 193 8.81 20.04 7.07
N THR A 194 10.00 20.58 7.34
CA THR A 194 11.26 19.89 7.09
C THR A 194 11.99 19.71 8.41
N ALA A 195 12.48 18.49 8.64
CA ALA A 195 13.21 18.16 9.85
C ALA A 195 14.67 18.67 9.78
N PRO A 196 15.33 18.93 10.92
CA PRO A 196 16.64 19.61 10.94
C PRO A 196 17.74 18.91 10.14
N LEU A 197 17.77 17.57 10.10
CA LEU A 197 18.75 16.83 9.29
C LEU A 197 18.38 16.81 7.80
N GLY A 198 17.09 16.97 7.47
CA GLY A 198 16.63 17.17 6.08
C GLY A 198 17.08 18.52 5.50
N ASP A 199 17.07 19.58 6.32
CA ASP A 199 17.56 20.91 5.91
C ASP A 199 19.06 20.91 5.61
N VAL A 200 19.86 20.16 6.41
CA VAL A 200 21.31 20.01 6.19
C VAL A 200 21.62 19.31 4.86
N LEU A 201 20.74 18.41 4.42
CA LEU A 201 20.85 17.69 3.16
C LEU A 201 20.31 18.46 1.95
N GLN A 202 20.03 19.77 2.09
CA GLN A 202 19.53 20.63 1.02
C GLN A 202 18.20 20.12 0.41
N GLY A 203 17.37 19.44 1.20
CA GLY A 203 16.08 18.90 0.74
C GLY A 203 16.17 17.54 0.03
N ILE A 204 17.29 16.82 0.12
CA ILE A 204 17.36 15.42 -0.32
C ILE A 204 16.61 14.54 0.69
N ASP A 205 15.50 13.94 0.24
CA ASP A 205 14.72 13.01 1.05
C ASP A 205 15.37 11.62 1.11
N ILE A 206 16.01 11.33 2.25
CA ILE A 206 16.58 10.02 2.59
C ILE A 206 15.79 9.30 3.71
N ALA A 207 14.69 9.88 4.19
CA ALA A 207 13.94 9.33 5.31
C ALA A 207 13.41 7.93 5.03
N TRP A 208 12.91 7.72 3.81
CA TRP A 208 12.43 6.42 3.37
C TRP A 208 13.54 5.35 3.45
N LEU A 209 14.77 5.70 3.10
CA LEU A 209 15.90 4.77 3.12
C LEU A 209 16.32 4.44 4.55
N VAL A 210 16.36 5.44 5.42
CA VAL A 210 16.63 5.25 6.86
C VAL A 210 15.57 4.36 7.49
N GLY A 211 14.28 4.63 7.23
CA GLY A 211 13.18 3.79 7.71
C GLY A 211 13.30 2.35 7.25
N LEU A 212 13.65 2.14 5.98
CA LEU A 212 13.84 0.81 5.39
C LEU A 212 14.99 0.05 6.06
N LEU A 213 16.16 0.69 6.16
CA LEU A 213 17.36 0.06 6.71
C LEU A 213 17.22 -0.23 8.21
N VAL A 214 16.74 0.74 8.99
CA VAL A 214 16.61 0.61 10.44
C VAL A 214 15.56 -0.44 10.78
N SER A 215 14.37 -0.39 10.18
CA SER A 215 13.34 -1.42 10.43
C SER A 215 13.81 -2.81 10.02
N GLY A 216 14.48 -2.94 8.88
CA GLY A 216 15.00 -4.23 8.42
C GLY A 216 16.04 -4.82 9.38
N VAL A 217 17.03 -4.02 9.81
CA VAL A 217 18.07 -4.47 10.75
C VAL A 217 17.47 -4.81 12.12
N VAL A 218 16.61 -3.94 12.67
CA VAL A 218 15.98 -4.18 13.97
C VAL A 218 15.12 -5.43 13.93
N TYR A 219 14.33 -5.63 12.87
CA TYR A 219 13.53 -6.83 12.72
C TYR A 219 14.39 -8.10 12.65
N TYR A 220 15.46 -8.07 11.84
CA TYR A 220 16.40 -9.17 11.74
C TYR A 220 17.07 -9.51 13.08
N LEU A 221 17.41 -8.52 13.89
CA LEU A 221 17.99 -8.74 15.22
C LEU A 221 16.97 -9.33 16.20
N LEU A 222 15.74 -8.81 16.21
CA LEU A 222 14.67 -9.31 17.08
C LEU A 222 14.22 -10.72 16.68
N SER A 223 14.24 -11.04 15.38
CA SER A 223 13.85 -12.35 14.85
C SER A 223 14.87 -13.46 15.13
N ARG A 224 16.11 -13.15 15.53
CA ARG A 224 17.07 -14.17 15.98
C ARG A 224 16.64 -14.95 17.23
N SER A 225 15.65 -14.43 17.95
CA SER A 225 15.04 -15.12 19.09
C SER A 225 13.87 -16.04 18.69
N LEU A 226 13.56 -16.16 17.40
CA LEU A 226 12.57 -17.10 16.89
C LEU A 226 13.19 -18.49 16.75
N ASP A 227 12.45 -19.49 17.19
CA ASP A 227 12.74 -20.88 16.88
C ASP A 227 12.04 -21.25 15.56
N VAL A 228 12.71 -20.96 14.45
CA VAL A 228 12.18 -21.23 13.10
C VAL A 228 12.12 -22.73 12.80
N GLU A 229 12.93 -23.54 13.50
CA GLU A 229 12.92 -25.01 13.34
C GLU A 229 11.65 -25.61 13.96
N ALA A 230 11.23 -25.12 15.14
CA ALA A 230 9.96 -25.51 15.75
C ALA A 230 8.73 -25.16 14.87
N GLU A 231 8.83 -24.13 14.04
CA GLU A 231 7.77 -23.74 13.10
C GLU A 231 7.67 -24.69 11.88
N GLU A 232 8.71 -25.46 11.54
CA GLU A 232 8.70 -26.35 10.37
C GLU A 232 7.70 -27.50 10.51
N ASP A 233 7.44 -27.97 11.71
CA ASP A 233 6.45 -29.03 11.97
C ASP A 233 5.01 -28.52 11.70
N GLU A 234 4.70 -27.31 12.14
CA GLU A 234 3.43 -26.65 11.90
C GLU A 234 3.25 -26.26 10.43
N ILE A 235 4.32 -25.84 9.75
CA ILE A 235 4.30 -25.59 8.31
C ILE A 235 3.91 -26.86 7.56
N ARG A 236 4.51 -28.00 7.90
CA ARG A 236 4.19 -29.30 7.28
C ARG A 236 2.76 -29.76 7.60
N ALA A 237 2.29 -29.52 8.82
CA ALA A 237 0.90 -29.82 9.19
C ALA A 237 -0.08 -28.97 8.37
N SER A 238 0.21 -27.67 8.24
CA SER A 238 -0.57 -26.72 7.45
C SER A 238 -0.61 -27.10 5.96
N GLU A 239 0.52 -27.48 5.37
CA GLU A 239 0.60 -27.94 3.99
C GLU A 239 -0.28 -29.19 3.76
N ARG A 240 -0.25 -30.16 4.69
CA ARG A 240 -1.10 -31.36 4.60
C ARG A 240 -2.59 -31.04 4.68
N GLU A 241 -2.99 -30.12 5.55
CA GLU A 241 -4.38 -29.69 5.67
C GLU A 241 -4.86 -28.99 4.39
N LEU A 242 -4.02 -28.14 3.80
CA LEU A 242 -4.34 -27.39 2.57
C LEU A 242 -4.32 -28.24 1.30
N GLU A 243 -3.40 -29.20 1.20
CA GLU A 243 -3.36 -30.17 0.09
C GLU A 243 -4.55 -31.12 0.12
N GLY A 244 -5.22 -31.23 1.28
CA GLY A 244 -6.34 -32.12 1.52
C GLY A 244 -5.86 -33.56 1.65
N ASP A 245 -6.25 -34.23 2.73
CA ASP A 245 -6.08 -35.67 2.85
C ASP A 245 -6.59 -36.38 1.57
N PRO A 246 -5.75 -37.12 0.83
CA PRO A 246 -6.21 -37.94 -0.29
C PRO A 246 -7.24 -39.00 0.14
N ALA A 247 -7.39 -39.25 1.44
CA ALA A 247 -8.34 -40.16 2.04
C ALA A 247 -9.34 -39.40 2.92
N GLY A 248 -10.29 -38.70 2.29
CA GLY A 248 -11.37 -38.00 3.00
C GLY A 248 -11.97 -38.81 4.16
N ALA A 249 -11.76 -38.33 5.38
CA ALA A 249 -12.57 -38.67 6.53
C ALA A 249 -12.68 -37.44 7.45
N PRO A 250 -13.89 -36.90 7.68
CA PRO A 250 -14.07 -35.87 8.69
C PRO A 250 -13.87 -36.50 10.08
N SER A 251 -12.99 -35.92 10.89
CA SER A 251 -13.02 -36.17 12.34
C SER A 251 -14.00 -35.19 12.98
N VAL A 252 -14.83 -35.77 13.85
CA VAL A 252 -16.06 -35.25 14.48
C VAL A 252 -15.78 -34.11 15.45
#